data_AF-A0A0U2WWS2-F1
#
_entry.id   AF-A0A0U2WWS2-F1
#
_cell.length_a   1.000
_cell.length_b   1.000
_cell.length_c   1.000
_cell.angle_alpha   90.00
_cell.angle_beta   90.00
_cell.angle_gamma   90.00
#
_symmetry.space_group_name_H-M   'P 1'
#
loop_
_entity.id
_entity.type
_entity.pdbx_description
1 polymer ?
#
loop_
_entity_poly.entity_id
_entity_poly.type
_entity_poly.pdbx_seq_one_letter_code
_entity_poly.pdbx_strand_id
1 'polypeptide(L)'
;MSAIANFKKRKLAEKAKQSDQQVKPATALTLLAQLLGCDESKAIETAQQYVDQNIHFFNVNMSVDPAAPGEDKTAVADVTLDDKGNIENIDVSNVEHATDELNESIEHASDAAATIANSAEQTSSAASDIKSAAEQASDAASDLAYQADDINNANSDLAETVKELKKPSAAPKSSNSKSKTKQKNSSKK
;
A
#
# COMPACT_ATOMS: atom_id res chain seq x y z
N MET A 1 -37.52 -17.79 17.09
CA MET A 1 -36.69 -16.61 17.37
C MET A 1 -35.51 -16.62 16.39
N SER A 2 -35.50 -15.69 15.43
CA SER A 2 -34.76 -15.80 14.16
C SER A 2 -33.23 -15.86 14.27
N ALA A 3 -32.61 -16.70 13.43
CA ALA A 3 -31.16 -16.84 13.24
C ALA A 3 -30.44 -15.52 12.93
N ILE A 4 -31.15 -14.55 12.35
CA ILE A 4 -30.69 -13.19 12.06
C ILE A 4 -30.30 -12.43 13.36
N ALA A 5 -31.03 -12.66 14.46
CA ALA A 5 -30.69 -12.04 15.75
C ALA A 5 -29.40 -12.62 16.35
N ASN A 6 -29.15 -13.91 16.13
CA ASN A 6 -27.90 -14.56 16.52
C ASN A 6 -26.73 -14.13 15.63
N PHE A 7 -26.96 -13.82 14.36
CA PHE A 7 -25.94 -13.29 13.45
C PHE A 7 -25.49 -11.88 13.86
N LYS A 8 -26.42 -10.99 14.24
CA LYS A 8 -26.06 -9.67 14.80
C LYS A 8 -25.28 -9.77 16.12
N LYS A 9 -25.66 -10.69 17.01
CA LYS A 9 -24.90 -10.95 18.25
C LYS A 9 -23.50 -11.49 17.98
N ARG A 10 -23.34 -12.39 16.98
CA ARG A 10 -22.01 -12.87 16.55
C ARG A 10 -21.19 -11.75 15.92
N LYS A 11 -21.73 -10.97 14.98
CA LYS A 11 -21.02 -9.83 14.38
C LYS A 11 -20.57 -8.80 15.42
N LEU A 12 -21.36 -8.51 16.45
CA LEU A 12 -20.96 -7.59 17.53
C LEU A 12 -19.87 -8.21 18.42
N ALA A 13 -19.95 -9.50 18.72
CA ALA A 13 -18.91 -10.21 19.48
C ALA A 13 -17.61 -10.39 18.66
N GLU A 14 -17.69 -10.47 17.35
CA GLU A 14 -16.55 -10.61 16.43
C GLU A 14 -15.90 -9.25 16.15
N LYS A 15 -16.69 -8.17 16.08
CA LYS A 15 -16.20 -6.78 16.02
C LYS A 15 -15.52 -6.35 17.33
N ALA A 16 -15.93 -6.91 18.47
CA ALA A 16 -15.25 -6.75 19.76
C ALA A 16 -14.00 -7.65 19.92
N LYS A 17 -13.83 -8.68 19.08
CA LYS A 17 -12.60 -9.49 19.01
C LYS A 17 -11.60 -8.95 17.99
N GLN A 18 -12.06 -8.21 16.98
CA GLN A 18 -11.18 -7.51 16.03
C GLN A 18 -10.50 -6.27 16.61
N SER A 19 -10.94 -5.75 17.77
CA SER A 19 -10.17 -4.76 18.53
C SER A 19 -8.97 -5.36 19.27
N ASP A 20 -8.82 -6.69 19.28
CA ASP A 20 -7.66 -7.41 19.86
C ASP A 20 -6.71 -7.98 18.79
N GLN A 21 -6.82 -7.56 17.51
CA GLN A 21 -5.64 -7.57 16.65
C GLN A 21 -4.70 -6.46 17.13
N GLN A 22 -4.05 -6.79 18.25
CA GLN A 22 -2.79 -6.24 18.67
C GLN A 22 -1.87 -6.32 17.45
N VAL A 23 -1.79 -5.22 16.71
CA VAL A 23 -0.52 -4.81 16.11
C VAL A 23 0.43 -4.90 17.29
N LYS A 24 1.22 -5.98 17.36
CA LYS A 24 2.34 -6.04 18.29
C LYS A 24 3.03 -4.69 18.14
N PRO A 25 3.32 -3.95 19.23
CA PRO A 25 4.06 -2.72 19.09
C PRO A 25 5.35 -3.09 18.34
N ALA A 26 5.39 -2.78 17.05
CA ALA A 26 6.60 -2.91 16.28
C ALA A 26 7.49 -1.85 16.92
N THR A 27 8.51 -2.32 17.65
CA THR A 27 9.53 -1.44 18.18
C THR A 27 10.02 -0.55 17.05
N ALA A 28 10.30 0.72 17.31
CA ALA A 28 10.66 1.68 16.26
C ALA A 28 11.75 1.13 15.31
N LEU A 29 12.67 0.32 15.85
CA LEU A 29 13.69 -0.45 15.11
C LEU A 29 13.12 -1.43 14.07
N THR A 30 12.09 -2.20 14.41
CA THR A 30 11.42 -3.16 13.51
C THR A 30 10.80 -2.45 12.32
N LEU A 31 10.18 -1.30 12.57
CA LEU A 31 9.53 -0.50 11.54
C LEU A 31 10.58 0.18 10.64
N LEU A 32 11.65 0.69 11.23
CA LEU A 32 12.80 1.24 10.51
C LEU A 32 13.46 0.17 9.60
N ALA A 33 13.64 -1.04 10.12
CA ALA A 33 14.22 -2.17 9.39
C ALA A 33 13.37 -2.58 8.18
N GLN A 34 12.04 -2.65 8.36
CA GLN A 34 11.10 -2.92 7.28
C GLN A 34 11.10 -1.84 6.19
N LEU A 35 11.16 -0.56 6.59
CA LEU A 35 11.21 0.56 5.65
C LEU A 35 12.51 0.57 4.84
N LEU A 36 13.62 0.17 5.44
CA LEU A 36 14.95 0.13 4.82
C LEU A 36 15.28 -1.21 4.15
N GLY A 37 14.41 -2.22 4.26
CA GLY A 37 14.62 -3.55 3.71
C GLY A 37 15.83 -4.29 4.29
N CYS A 38 16.21 -4.01 5.53
CA CYS A 38 17.37 -4.58 6.19
C CYS A 38 17.02 -5.25 7.53
N ASP A 39 17.97 -5.98 8.12
CA ASP A 39 17.79 -6.60 9.44
C ASP A 39 17.70 -5.53 10.55
N GLU A 40 16.93 -5.79 11.61
CA GLU A 40 16.77 -4.86 12.75
C GLU A 40 18.10 -4.41 13.35
N SER A 41 19.09 -5.31 13.41
CA SER A 41 20.43 -5.03 13.93
C SER A 41 21.22 -4.02 13.10
N LYS A 42 20.84 -3.81 11.83
CA LYS A 42 21.51 -2.90 10.88
C LYS A 42 20.64 -1.71 10.48
N ALA A 43 19.41 -1.65 10.98
CA ALA A 43 18.45 -0.63 10.58
C ALA A 43 18.92 0.79 10.93
N ILE A 44 19.53 0.98 12.10
CA ILE A 44 20.07 2.29 12.50
C ILE A 44 21.27 2.68 11.64
N GLU A 45 22.24 1.78 11.44
CA GLU A 45 23.43 2.05 10.62
C GLU A 45 23.05 2.38 9.17
N THR A 46 22.11 1.62 8.60
CA THR A 46 21.61 1.83 7.25
C THR A 46 20.83 3.15 7.14
N ALA A 47 20.03 3.49 8.16
CA ALA A 47 19.33 4.77 8.22
C ALA A 47 20.32 5.94 8.27
N GLN A 48 21.38 5.81 9.09
CA GLN A 48 22.41 6.84 9.23
C GLN A 48 23.17 7.03 7.93
N GLN A 49 23.56 5.95 7.25
CA GLN A 49 24.17 6.06 5.91
C GLN A 49 23.22 6.72 4.90
N TYR A 50 21.93 6.40 4.94
CA TYR A 50 20.94 7.06 4.08
C TYR A 50 20.82 8.56 4.38
N VAL A 51 20.83 8.95 5.66
CA VAL A 51 20.82 10.36 6.08
C VAL A 51 22.12 11.05 5.67
N ASP A 52 23.27 10.45 5.88
CA ASP A 52 24.57 11.03 5.52
C ASP A 52 24.76 11.16 4.01
N GLN A 53 24.19 10.24 3.22
CA GLN A 53 24.27 10.27 1.76
C GLN A 53 23.21 11.17 1.10
N ASN A 54 22.01 11.29 1.69
CA ASN A 54 20.87 11.93 1.02
C ASN A 54 20.37 13.20 1.72
N ILE A 55 20.76 13.41 2.99
CA ILE A 55 20.39 14.61 3.74
C ILE A 55 21.65 15.43 4.00
N HIS A 56 21.94 16.34 3.07
CA HIS A 56 22.85 17.44 3.31
C HIS A 56 22.16 18.49 4.20
N PHE A 57 22.04 18.23 5.51
CA PHE A 57 21.64 19.27 6.45
C PHE A 57 22.71 20.37 6.44
N PHE A 58 22.40 21.49 5.78
CA PHE A 58 23.23 22.70 5.73
C PHE A 58 24.67 22.51 5.27
N ASN A 59 24.92 21.59 4.32
CA ASN A 59 26.08 21.73 3.45
C ASN A 59 25.69 22.47 2.16
N VAL A 60 24.88 23.54 2.34
CA VAL A 60 25.08 24.70 1.49
C VAL A 60 26.53 25.06 1.71
N ASN A 61 27.32 24.98 0.64
CA ASN A 61 28.57 25.69 0.50
C ASN A 61 28.32 27.19 0.83
N MET A 62 28.20 27.55 2.12
CA MET A 62 28.99 28.66 2.64
C MET A 62 30.43 28.13 2.70
N SER A 63 30.97 27.77 1.55
CA SER A 63 32.39 27.87 1.31
C SER A 63 32.69 29.37 1.39
N VAL A 64 32.75 29.89 2.62
CA VAL A 64 33.78 30.84 2.97
C VAL A 64 35.07 30.05 2.79
N ASP A 65 35.47 29.90 1.53
CA ASP A 65 36.85 29.64 1.16
C ASP A 65 37.64 30.69 1.95
N PRO A 66 38.37 30.29 3.01
CA PRO A 66 39.05 31.22 3.88
C PRO A 66 40.03 31.92 2.96
N ALA A 67 39.71 33.16 2.64
CA ALA A 67 40.37 33.86 1.56
C ALA A 67 41.88 33.80 1.78
N ALA A 68 42.63 33.74 0.69
CA ALA A 68 44.07 33.95 0.75
C ALA A 68 44.34 35.17 1.66
N PRO A 69 45.35 35.10 2.56
CA PRO A 69 45.55 36.10 3.59
C PRO A 69 45.66 37.50 2.96
N GLY A 70 44.61 38.31 3.11
CA GLY A 70 44.50 39.63 2.49
C GLY A 70 43.13 40.01 1.92
N GLU A 71 42.23 39.05 1.69
CA GLU A 71 40.87 39.34 1.17
C GLU A 71 39.82 39.15 2.27
N ASP A 72 39.40 40.24 2.91
CA ASP A 72 38.28 40.19 3.84
C ASP A 72 36.97 40.10 3.05
N LYS A 73 36.48 38.87 2.84
CA LYS A 73 35.18 38.60 2.18
C LYS A 73 33.97 39.11 2.98
N THR A 74 34.18 39.75 4.14
CA THR A 74 33.11 40.41 4.92
C THR A 74 32.95 41.90 4.60
N ALA A 75 33.82 42.48 3.76
CA ALA A 75 33.68 43.85 3.31
C ALA A 75 32.43 44.02 2.43
N VAL A 76 31.44 44.73 2.97
CA VAL A 76 30.17 45.04 2.29
C VAL A 76 30.29 46.21 1.30
N ALA A 77 31.39 46.97 1.37
CA ALA A 77 31.67 48.05 0.46
C ALA A 77 33.16 48.39 0.50
N ASP A 78 33.77 48.62 -0.67
CA ASP A 78 35.12 49.14 -0.77
C ASP A 78 35.06 50.67 -0.89
N VAL A 79 35.69 51.36 0.06
CA VAL A 79 35.66 52.83 0.13
C VAL A 79 37.01 53.38 -0.27
N THR A 80 37.06 54.21 -1.31
CA THR A 80 38.26 54.98 -1.65
C THR A 80 38.19 56.37 -1.03
N LEU A 81 39.30 56.85 -0.50
CA LEU A 81 39.44 58.18 0.13
C LEU A 81 40.35 59.07 -0.71
N ASP A 82 40.06 60.37 -0.75
CA ASP A 82 40.93 61.39 -1.35
C ASP A 82 42.15 61.73 -0.47
N ASP A 83 43.07 62.55 -0.99
CA ASP A 83 44.29 62.99 -0.28
C ASP A 83 44.01 63.79 1.02
N LYS A 84 42.77 64.21 1.26
CA LYS A 84 42.32 64.93 2.45
C LYS A 84 41.56 64.02 3.42
N GLY A 85 41.42 62.73 3.10
CA GLY A 85 40.70 61.74 3.89
C GLY A 85 39.17 61.79 3.73
N ASN A 86 38.63 62.46 2.70
CA ASN A 86 37.20 62.42 2.38
C ASN A 86 36.89 61.22 1.48
N ILE A 87 35.66 60.71 1.54
CA ILE A 87 35.20 59.64 0.66
C ILE A 87 35.13 60.14 -0.78
N GLU A 88 35.80 59.44 -1.70
CA GLU A 88 35.79 59.70 -3.13
C GLU A 88 34.85 58.73 -3.87
N ASN A 89 34.91 57.44 -3.55
CA ASN A 89 34.04 56.42 -4.13
C ASN A 89 33.67 55.36 -3.08
N ILE A 90 32.49 54.76 -3.26
CA ILE A 90 32.04 53.59 -2.52
C ILE A 90 31.63 52.56 -3.56
N ASP A 91 32.40 51.48 -3.67
CA ASP A 91 32.08 50.33 -4.50
C ASP A 91 31.25 49.33 -3.68
N VAL A 92 30.06 49.02 -4.18
CA VAL A 92 29.10 48.07 -3.57
C VAL A 92 28.79 46.90 -4.51
N SER A 93 29.60 46.67 -5.55
CA SER A 93 29.37 45.59 -6.52
C SER A 93 29.29 44.20 -5.86
N ASN A 94 29.98 43.99 -4.74
CA ASN A 94 29.89 42.75 -3.95
C ASN A 94 28.48 42.53 -3.38
N VAL A 95 27.79 43.60 -2.96
CA VAL A 95 26.42 43.54 -2.44
C VAL A 95 25.41 43.34 -3.56
N GLU A 96 25.62 43.99 -4.71
CA GLU A 96 24.79 43.79 -5.90
C GLU A 96 24.88 42.34 -6.37
N HIS A 97 26.09 41.80 -6.50
CA HIS A 97 26.30 40.41 -6.90
C HIS A 97 25.68 39.41 -5.91
N ALA A 98 25.88 39.62 -4.60
CA ALA A 98 25.25 38.79 -3.58
C ALA A 98 23.71 38.89 -3.61
N THR A 99 23.15 40.04 -4.00
CA THR A 99 21.70 40.22 -4.15
C THR A 99 21.18 39.46 -5.36
N ASP A 100 21.90 39.48 -6.49
CA ASP A 100 21.54 38.74 -7.70
C ASP A 100 21.61 37.23 -7.46
N GLU A 101 22.68 36.71 -6.85
CA GLU A 101 22.79 35.29 -6.49
C GLU A 101 21.67 34.85 -5.54
N LEU A 102 21.33 35.70 -4.56
CA LEU A 102 20.22 35.42 -3.65
C LEU A 102 18.88 35.35 -4.39
N ASN A 103 18.63 36.24 -5.35
CA ASN A 103 17.42 36.21 -6.16
C ASN A 103 17.33 34.95 -7.02
N GLU A 104 18.42 34.55 -7.67
CA GLU A 104 18.48 33.29 -8.43
C GLU A 104 18.20 32.07 -7.52
N SER A 105 18.77 32.07 -6.31
CA SER A 105 18.51 31.01 -5.32
C SER A 105 17.05 30.96 -4.88
N ILE A 106 16.42 32.12 -4.69
CA ILE A 106 15.00 32.24 -4.35
C ILE A 106 14.12 31.71 -5.50
N GLU A 107 14.44 32.05 -6.75
CA GLU A 107 13.71 31.54 -7.92
C GLU A 107 13.81 30.01 -8.01
N HIS A 108 15.01 29.45 -7.88
CA HIS A 108 15.20 27.99 -7.86
C HIS A 108 14.47 27.31 -6.71
N ALA A 109 14.46 27.91 -5.51
CA ALA A 109 13.72 27.40 -4.37
C ALA A 109 12.20 27.42 -4.61
N SER A 110 11.70 28.47 -5.26
CA SER A 110 10.29 28.59 -5.65
C SER A 110 9.89 27.51 -6.66
N ASP A 111 10.70 27.28 -7.70
CA ASP A 111 10.46 26.24 -8.70
C ASP A 111 10.49 24.82 -8.10
N ALA A 112 11.43 24.59 -7.18
CA ALA A 112 11.49 23.33 -6.43
C ALA A 112 10.22 23.14 -5.57
N ALA A 113 9.76 24.19 -4.89
CA ALA A 113 8.54 24.14 -4.08
C ALA A 113 7.30 23.84 -4.94
N ALA A 114 7.19 24.44 -6.13
CA ALA A 114 6.11 24.16 -7.07
C ALA A 114 6.14 22.71 -7.56
N THR A 115 7.32 22.18 -7.86
CA THR A 115 7.51 20.77 -8.28
C THR A 115 7.11 19.80 -7.17
N ILE A 116 7.47 20.11 -5.92
CA ILE A 116 7.09 19.31 -4.75
C ILE A 116 5.56 19.32 -4.56
N ALA A 117 4.92 20.49 -4.69
CA ALA A 117 3.47 20.61 -4.55
C ALA A 117 2.72 19.75 -5.59
N ASN A 118 3.14 19.82 -6.86
CA ASN A 118 2.57 19.00 -7.94
C ASN A 118 2.78 17.50 -7.68
N SER A 119 3.97 17.11 -7.22
CA SER A 119 4.28 15.72 -6.90
C SER A 119 3.44 15.19 -5.72
N ALA A 120 3.18 16.04 -4.72
CA ALA A 120 2.31 15.70 -3.60
C ALA A 120 0.85 15.49 -4.04
N GLU A 121 0.34 16.32 -4.94
CA GLU A 121 -1.01 16.19 -5.50
C GLU A 121 -1.17 14.90 -6.32
N GLN A 122 -0.19 14.57 -7.16
CA GLN A 122 -0.15 13.30 -7.90
C GLN A 122 -0.12 12.10 -6.97
N THR A 123 0.70 12.15 -5.92
CA THR A 123 0.79 11.08 -4.90
C THR A 123 -0.54 10.89 -4.18
N SER A 124 -1.22 11.98 -3.82
CA SER A 124 -2.55 11.92 -3.19
C SER A 124 -3.59 11.28 -4.11
N SER A 125 -3.55 11.60 -5.40
CA SER A 125 -4.45 11.02 -6.39
C SER A 125 -4.22 9.50 -6.54
N ALA A 126 -2.95 9.10 -6.69
CA ALA A 126 -2.57 7.69 -6.77
C ALA A 126 -2.98 6.89 -5.52
N ALA A 127 -2.85 7.49 -4.32
CA ALA A 127 -3.29 6.85 -3.08
C ALA A 127 -4.82 6.63 -3.05
N SER A 128 -5.60 7.57 -3.59
CA SER A 128 -7.06 7.42 -3.72
C SER A 128 -7.45 6.31 -4.69
N ASP A 129 -6.75 6.20 -5.82
CA ASP A 129 -6.98 5.15 -6.81
C ASP A 129 -6.65 3.77 -6.25
N ILE A 130 -5.52 3.64 -5.55
CA ILE A 130 -5.12 2.40 -4.87
C ILE A 130 -6.16 1.98 -3.83
N LYS A 131 -6.65 2.93 -3.03
CA LYS A 131 -7.71 2.65 -2.05
C LYS A 131 -8.97 2.11 -2.74
N SER A 132 -9.40 2.75 -3.82
CA SER A 132 -10.58 2.33 -4.57
C SER A 132 -10.41 0.94 -5.18
N ALA A 133 -9.23 0.65 -5.76
CA ALA A 133 -8.90 -0.66 -6.30
C ALA A 133 -8.87 -1.75 -5.20
N ALA A 134 -8.36 -1.42 -4.02
CA ALA A 134 -8.34 -2.33 -2.88
C ALA A 134 -9.76 -2.64 -2.36
N GLU A 135 -10.65 -1.64 -2.30
CA GLU A 135 -12.06 -1.84 -1.96
C GLU A 135 -12.77 -2.75 -2.98
N GLN A 136 -12.58 -2.50 -4.28
CA GLN A 136 -13.13 -3.36 -5.34
C GLN A 136 -12.58 -4.79 -5.29
N ALA A 137 -11.29 -4.97 -5.01
CA ALA A 137 -10.68 -6.29 -4.86
C ALA A 137 -11.25 -7.03 -3.63
N SER A 138 -11.51 -6.33 -2.54
CA SER A 138 -12.15 -6.89 -1.34
C SER A 138 -13.59 -7.35 -1.62
N ASP A 139 -14.35 -6.55 -2.37
CA ASP A 139 -15.71 -6.91 -2.76
C ASP A 139 -15.71 -8.13 -3.69
N ALA A 140 -14.84 -8.15 -4.70
CA ALA A 140 -14.68 -9.29 -5.61
C ALA A 140 -14.25 -10.57 -4.87
N ALA A 141 -13.35 -10.47 -3.88
CA ALA A 141 -12.95 -11.60 -3.05
C ALA A 141 -14.13 -12.14 -2.21
N SER A 142 -15.00 -11.24 -1.71
CA SER A 142 -16.19 -11.62 -0.96
C SER A 142 -17.20 -12.35 -1.85
N ASP A 143 -17.43 -11.86 -3.07
CA ASP A 143 -18.31 -12.51 -4.04
C ASP A 143 -17.79 -13.88 -4.46
N LEU A 144 -16.48 -14.02 -4.68
CA LEU A 144 -15.84 -15.30 -4.98
C LEU A 144 -15.99 -16.29 -3.83
N ALA A 145 -15.90 -15.85 -2.58
CA ALA A 145 -16.10 -16.71 -1.42
C ALA A 145 -17.54 -17.25 -1.36
N TYR A 146 -18.55 -16.41 -1.61
CA TYR A 146 -19.95 -16.85 -1.72
C TYR A 146 -20.15 -17.86 -2.87
N GLN A 147 -19.60 -17.59 -4.04
CA GLN A 147 -19.69 -18.53 -5.18
C GLN A 147 -18.99 -19.86 -4.89
N ALA A 148 -17.87 -19.85 -4.19
CA ALA A 148 -17.17 -21.08 -3.81
C ALA A 148 -18.01 -21.95 -2.85
N ASP A 149 -18.71 -21.33 -1.90
CA ASP A 149 -19.64 -22.05 -1.01
C ASP A 149 -20.83 -22.64 -1.79
N ASP A 150 -21.43 -21.89 -2.72
CA ASP A 150 -22.51 -22.38 -3.57
C ASP A 150 -22.08 -23.56 -4.45
N ILE A 151 -20.88 -23.48 -5.04
CA ILE A 151 -20.29 -24.57 -5.83
C ILE A 151 -20.09 -25.81 -4.95
N ASN A 152 -19.55 -25.66 -3.73
CA ASN A 152 -19.36 -26.77 -2.81
C ASN A 152 -20.68 -27.45 -2.45
N ASN A 153 -21.73 -26.66 -2.19
CA ASN A 153 -23.07 -27.19 -1.91
C ASN A 153 -23.62 -27.96 -3.13
N ALA A 154 -23.58 -27.38 -4.32
CA ALA A 154 -24.04 -28.04 -5.54
C ALA A 154 -23.26 -29.34 -5.83
N ASN A 155 -21.95 -29.35 -5.56
CA ASN A 155 -21.11 -30.53 -5.77
C ASN A 155 -21.44 -31.65 -4.76
N SER A 156 -21.81 -31.29 -3.53
CA SER A 156 -22.33 -32.23 -2.53
C SER A 156 -23.64 -32.87 -2.99
N ASP A 157 -24.59 -32.07 -3.49
CA ASP A 157 -25.87 -32.55 -4.00
C ASP A 157 -25.71 -33.47 -5.21
N LEU A 158 -24.79 -33.13 -6.13
CA LEU A 158 -24.42 -33.98 -7.26
C LEU A 158 -23.80 -35.31 -6.80
N ALA A 159 -22.92 -35.29 -5.81
CA ALA A 159 -22.32 -36.50 -5.28
C ALA A 159 -23.38 -37.43 -4.64
N GLU A 160 -24.39 -36.87 -3.97
CA GLU A 160 -25.50 -37.62 -3.42
C GLU A 160 -26.38 -38.24 -4.52
N THR A 161 -26.81 -37.45 -5.50
CA THR A 161 -27.60 -37.96 -6.65
C THR A 161 -26.87 -39.02 -7.45
N VAL A 162 -25.54 -38.91 -7.64
CA VAL A 162 -24.74 -39.96 -8.28
C VAL A 162 -24.71 -41.25 -7.43
N LYS A 163 -24.61 -41.13 -6.10
CA LYS A 163 -24.72 -42.31 -5.21
C LYS A 163 -26.09 -42.97 -5.33
N GLU A 164 -27.15 -42.17 -5.45
CA GLU A 164 -28.51 -42.70 -5.64
C GLU A 164 -28.68 -43.41 -6.99
N LEU A 165 -28.16 -42.84 -8.08
CA LEU A 165 -28.18 -43.46 -9.40
C LEU A 165 -27.38 -44.77 -9.47
N LYS A 166 -26.31 -44.89 -8.66
CA LYS A 166 -25.51 -46.12 -8.54
C LYS A 166 -26.17 -47.20 -7.70
N LYS A 167 -27.21 -46.88 -6.89
CA LYS A 167 -28.00 -47.94 -6.24
C LYS A 167 -28.67 -48.74 -7.36
N PRO A 168 -28.55 -50.08 -7.39
CA PRO A 168 -29.16 -50.88 -8.44
C PRO A 168 -30.65 -50.55 -8.46
N SER A 169 -31.14 -50.05 -9.60
CA SER A 169 -32.57 -49.80 -9.82
C SER A 169 -33.31 -51.05 -9.41
N ALA A 170 -34.03 -50.97 -8.30
CA ALA A 170 -34.86 -52.05 -7.82
C ALA A 170 -35.98 -52.20 -8.85
N ALA A 171 -35.72 -53.02 -9.87
CA ALA A 171 -36.72 -53.44 -10.83
C ALA A 171 -37.95 -53.87 -10.02
N PRO A 172 -39.16 -53.37 -10.38
CA PRO A 172 -40.35 -53.75 -9.66
C PRO A 172 -40.40 -55.28 -9.66
N LYS A 173 -40.41 -55.88 -8.45
CA LYS A 173 -40.66 -57.31 -8.28
C LYS A 173 -42.08 -57.57 -8.79
N SER A 174 -42.25 -57.72 -10.10
CA SER A 174 -43.47 -58.27 -10.65
C SER A 174 -43.47 -59.76 -10.30
N SER A 175 -44.31 -60.06 -9.32
CA SER A 175 -44.58 -61.39 -8.82
C SER A 175 -44.96 -62.30 -9.99
N ASN A 176 -44.06 -63.19 -10.40
CA ASN A 176 -44.37 -64.32 -11.28
C ASN A 176 -45.31 -65.28 -10.53
N SER A 177 -46.61 -65.02 -10.60
CA SER A 177 -47.64 -65.98 -10.20
C SER A 177 -47.68 -67.13 -11.21
N LYS A 178 -46.93 -68.19 -10.93
CA LYS A 178 -47.15 -69.52 -11.51
C LYS A 178 -48.55 -70.00 -11.09
N SER A 179 -49.54 -69.88 -11.98
CA SER A 179 -50.71 -70.76 -11.93
C SER A 179 -50.64 -71.72 -13.12
N LYS A 180 -50.33 -72.98 -12.81
CA LYS A 180 -50.42 -74.11 -13.73
C LYS A 180 -51.87 -74.27 -14.20
N THR A 181 -52.09 -74.30 -15.51
CA THR A 181 -53.30 -74.93 -16.08
C THR A 181 -52.85 -75.95 -17.13
N LYS A 182 -52.94 -77.23 -16.78
CA LYS A 182 -52.75 -78.36 -17.69
C LYS A 182 -53.85 -78.33 -18.76
N GLN A 183 -53.49 -78.13 -20.02
CA GLN A 183 -54.40 -78.37 -21.15
C GLN A 183 -54.20 -79.83 -21.61
N LYS A 184 -55.20 -80.68 -21.37
CA LYS A 184 -55.22 -82.08 -21.82
C LYS A 184 -55.61 -82.13 -23.30
N ASN A 185 -54.85 -82.89 -24.07
CA ASN A 185 -55.19 -83.34 -25.41
C ASN A 185 -56.52 -84.12 -25.43
N SER A 186 -57.36 -83.88 -26.43
CA SER A 186 -58.32 -84.87 -26.92
C SER A 186 -58.43 -84.76 -28.45
N SER A 187 -57.63 -85.59 -29.13
CA SER A 187 -57.82 -85.95 -30.53
C SER A 187 -58.78 -87.13 -30.58
N LYS A 188 -59.98 -86.94 -31.15
CA LYS A 188 -60.88 -87.96 -31.73
C LYS A 188 -62.22 -87.33 -32.14
N LYS A 189 -62.40 -87.09 -33.44
CA LYS A 189 -63.41 -87.73 -34.28
C LYS A 189 -63.23 -87.30 -35.72
#